data_AF-K2DCX7-F1
#
_entry.id   AF-K2DCX7-F1
#
_cell.length_a   1.000
_cell.length_b   1.000
_cell.length_c   1.000
_cell.angle_alpha   90.00
_cell.angle_beta   90.00
_cell.angle_gamma   90.00
#
_symmetry.space_group_name_H-M   'P 1'
#
loop_
_entity.id
_entity.type
_entity.pdbx_description
1 polymer ?
#
loop_
_entity_poly.entity_id
_entity_poly.type
_entity_poly.pdbx_seq_one_letter_code
_entity_poly.pdbx_strand_id
1 'polypeptide(L)'
;LVVKEIFGESPQLEVLAKDLVDFGTYNLIREGLKMAVKPGGTGYPLFDFNQRHQGIELGGKTGTSEYINSKGEPKTHAWFTVFGPFNINNNDENKQKTPISLTVFLEGGGSGSDDAAPIAKELLDMWFSGN
;
A
#
# COMPACT_ATOMS: atom_id res chain seq x y z
N LEU A 1 -10.91 2.92 -9.92
CA LEU A 1 -10.72 3.61 -11.22
C LEU A 1 -9.45 3.03 -11.87
N VAL A 2 -9.56 2.01 -12.74
CA VAL A 2 -8.40 1.56 -13.52
C VAL A 2 -8.16 2.62 -14.59
N VAL A 3 -6.94 3.16 -14.67
CA VAL A 3 -6.54 4.02 -15.79
C VAL A 3 -6.56 3.14 -17.03
N LYS A 4 -7.68 3.18 -17.76
CA LYS A 4 -7.85 2.39 -19.00
C LYS A 4 -7.02 2.98 -20.13
N GLU A 5 -6.82 4.30 -20.10
CA GLU A 5 -6.11 5.06 -21.12
C GLU A 5 -5.37 6.23 -20.47
N ILE A 6 -4.14 6.48 -20.91
CA ILE A 6 -3.43 7.74 -20.70
C ILE A 6 -3.30 8.35 -22.10
N PHE A 7 -3.90 9.52 -22.34
CA PHE A 7 -3.91 10.19 -23.65
C PHE A 7 -4.46 9.35 -24.82
N GLY A 8 -5.40 8.42 -24.56
CA GLY A 8 -6.02 7.58 -25.61
C GLY A 8 -5.22 6.33 -25.98
N GLU A 9 -4.09 6.07 -25.32
CA GLU A 9 -3.35 4.82 -25.47
C GLU A 9 -3.63 3.89 -24.30
N SER A 10 -3.97 2.63 -24.62
CA SER A 10 -4.03 1.57 -23.60
C SER A 10 -2.61 1.22 -23.16
N PRO A 11 -2.34 1.11 -21.85
CA PRO A 11 -1.01 0.78 -21.36
C PRO A 11 -0.60 -0.62 -21.86
N GLN A 12 0.55 -0.71 -22.54
CA GLN A 12 1.18 -1.99 -22.82
C GLN A 12 1.87 -2.49 -21.54
N LEU A 13 1.41 -3.63 -21.03
CA LEU A 13 2.03 -4.28 -19.89
C LEU A 13 3.24 -5.08 -20.36
N GLU A 14 4.43 -4.59 -20.04
CA GLU A 14 5.69 -5.30 -20.27
C GLU A 14 6.30 -5.73 -18.93
N VAL A 15 6.65 -7.01 -18.83
CA VAL A 15 7.41 -7.52 -17.67
C VAL A 15 8.90 -7.25 -17.92
N LEU A 16 9.44 -6.22 -17.27
CA LEU A 16 10.84 -5.82 -17.41
C LEU A 16 11.81 -6.82 -16.76
N ALA A 17 11.40 -7.43 -15.64
CA ALA A 17 12.16 -8.45 -14.93
C ALA A 17 11.22 -9.35 -14.13
N LYS A 18 11.64 -10.61 -13.94
CA LYS A 18 10.92 -11.62 -13.14
C LYS A 18 11.92 -12.47 -12.37
N ASP A 19 11.41 -13.23 -11.41
CA ASP A 19 12.20 -14.19 -10.63
C ASP A 19 13.42 -13.54 -9.93
N LEU A 20 13.26 -12.29 -9.49
CA LEU A 20 14.32 -11.47 -8.86
C LEU A 20 14.84 -12.07 -7.54
N VAL A 21 14.01 -12.86 -6.87
CA VAL A 21 14.29 -13.57 -5.63
C VAL A 21 13.61 -14.93 -5.68
N ASP A 22 14.10 -15.91 -4.90
CA ASP A 22 13.45 -17.21 -4.83
C ASP A 22 12.08 -17.13 -4.16
N PHE A 23 11.25 -18.14 -4.42
CA PHE A 23 9.86 -18.18 -3.95
C PHE A 23 9.74 -18.18 -2.41
N GLY A 24 10.69 -18.79 -1.69
CA GLY A 24 10.70 -18.81 -0.23
C GLY A 24 10.94 -17.40 0.33
N THR A 25 11.97 -16.73 -0.17
CA THR A 25 12.28 -15.33 0.19
C THR A 25 11.13 -14.39 -0.17
N TYR A 26 10.54 -14.54 -1.36
CA TYR A 26 9.39 -13.75 -1.80
C TYR A 26 8.21 -13.88 -0.81
N ASN A 27 7.84 -15.11 -0.43
CA ASN A 27 6.74 -15.34 0.50
C ASN A 27 7.06 -14.81 1.90
N LEU A 28 8.28 -14.99 2.37
CA LEU A 28 8.69 -14.48 3.68
C LEU A 28 8.54 -12.95 3.76
N ILE A 29 8.98 -12.24 2.71
CA ILE A 29 8.81 -10.77 2.62
C ILE A 29 7.34 -10.42 2.62
N ARG A 30 6.52 -11.10 1.81
CA ARG A 30 5.08 -10.84 1.73
C ARG A 30 4.36 -11.05 3.06
N GLU A 31 4.65 -12.13 3.76
CA GLU A 31 4.07 -12.37 5.09
C GLU A 31 4.50 -11.30 6.10
N GLY A 32 5.76 -10.85 6.05
CA GLY A 32 6.22 -9.70 6.84
C GLY A 32 5.42 -8.41 6.57
N LEU A 33 5.17 -8.11 5.29
CA LEU A 33 4.35 -6.95 4.87
C LEU A 33 2.88 -7.10 5.30
N LYS A 34 2.34 -8.33 5.30
CA LYS A 34 1.00 -8.63 5.79
C LYS A 34 0.90 -8.40 7.31
N MET A 35 1.89 -8.87 8.06
CA MET A 35 1.94 -8.71 9.51
C MET A 35 2.10 -7.25 9.93
N ALA A 36 2.84 -6.44 9.16
CA ALA A 36 3.05 -5.03 9.47
C ALA A 36 1.75 -4.19 9.48
N VAL A 37 0.69 -4.66 8.82
CA VAL A 37 -0.65 -4.04 8.80
C VAL A 37 -1.70 -4.83 9.59
N LYS A 38 -1.27 -5.76 10.46
CA LYS A 38 -2.10 -6.49 11.42
C LYS A 38 -1.75 -6.09 12.86
N PRO A 39 -2.64 -6.34 13.84
CA PRO A 39 -2.36 -6.04 15.25
C PRO A 39 -0.96 -6.48 15.70
N GLY A 40 -0.20 -5.54 16.25
CA GLY A 40 1.23 -5.70 16.58
C GLY A 40 2.20 -5.13 15.54
N GLY A 41 1.72 -4.77 14.35
CA GLY A 41 2.47 -4.05 13.32
C GLY A 41 2.46 -2.53 13.48
N THR A 42 3.16 -1.83 12.58
CA THR A 42 3.24 -0.35 12.59
C THR A 42 2.16 0.31 11.76
N GLY A 43 1.57 -0.39 10.78
CA GLY A 43 0.45 0.10 9.95
C GLY A 43 -0.89 0.04 10.67
N TYR A 44 -0.93 0.49 11.93
CA TYR A 44 -2.11 0.40 12.79
C TYR A 44 -3.39 1.03 12.25
N PRO A 45 -3.36 2.08 11.40
CA PRO A 45 -4.60 2.60 10.82
C PRO A 45 -5.36 1.56 10.00
N LEU A 46 -4.70 0.52 9.46
CA LEU A 46 -5.34 -0.50 8.61
C LEU A 46 -5.79 -1.77 9.35
N PHE A 47 -5.66 -1.85 10.67
CA PHE A 47 -5.98 -3.10 11.39
C PHE A 47 -7.43 -3.56 11.23
N ASP A 48 -8.36 -2.62 11.07
CA ASP A 48 -9.79 -2.90 10.87
C ASP A 48 -10.19 -3.07 9.39
N PHE A 49 -9.24 -2.91 8.45
CA PHE A 49 -9.53 -2.80 7.03
C PHE A 49 -10.21 -4.05 6.48
N ASN A 50 -9.73 -5.23 6.89
CA ASN A 50 -10.31 -6.51 6.48
C ASN A 50 -11.77 -6.65 6.91
N GLN A 51 -12.12 -6.17 8.10
CA GLN A 51 -13.51 -6.21 8.58
C GLN A 51 -14.38 -5.18 7.86
N ARG A 52 -13.84 -3.99 7.58
CA ARG A 52 -14.56 -2.91 6.86
C ARG A 52 -14.84 -3.24 5.40
N HIS A 53 -13.93 -3.96 4.75
CA HIS A 53 -13.96 -4.21 3.31
C HIS A 53 -14.12 -5.69 2.96
N GLN A 54 -15.08 -6.36 3.63
CA GLN A 54 -15.57 -7.69 3.28
C GLN A 54 -14.48 -8.76 3.08
N GLY A 55 -13.45 -8.74 3.93
CA GLY A 55 -12.38 -9.73 3.88
C GLY A 55 -11.18 -9.34 2.99
N ILE A 56 -11.12 -8.11 2.46
CA ILE A 56 -9.93 -7.63 1.74
C ILE A 56 -8.74 -7.55 2.71
N GLU A 57 -7.75 -8.41 2.49
CA GLU A 57 -6.46 -8.34 3.18
C GLU A 57 -5.49 -7.43 2.41
N LEU A 58 -4.61 -6.76 3.13
CA LEU A 58 -3.58 -5.87 2.59
C LEU A 58 -2.19 -6.33 3.02
N GLY A 59 -1.15 -5.88 2.30
CA GLY A 59 0.23 -5.91 2.75
C GLY A 59 0.85 -4.52 2.61
N GLY A 60 1.68 -4.09 3.55
CA GLY A 60 2.28 -2.77 3.47
C GLY A 60 3.40 -2.53 4.46
N LYS A 61 4.02 -1.35 4.38
CA LYS A 61 5.11 -0.95 5.26
C LYS A 61 5.15 0.56 5.46
N THR A 62 5.26 0.96 6.72
CA THR A 62 5.54 2.35 7.12
C THR A 62 7.03 2.65 7.06
N GLY A 63 7.35 3.91 6.78
CA GLY A 63 8.68 4.44 6.97
C GLY A 63 8.68 5.91 7.39
N THR A 64 9.74 6.25 8.11
CA THR A 64 9.99 7.57 8.68
C THR A 64 11.48 7.82 8.49
N SER A 65 11.87 8.93 7.87
CA SER A 65 13.29 9.28 7.67
C SER A 65 13.60 10.66 8.24
N GLU A 66 14.61 10.72 9.09
CA GLU A 66 15.10 11.95 9.70
C GLU A 66 15.90 12.79 8.70
N TYR A 67 15.74 14.11 8.77
CA TYR A 67 16.52 15.07 8.00
C TYR A 67 16.62 16.42 8.74
N ILE A 68 17.55 17.27 8.31
CA ILE A 68 17.65 18.66 8.75
C ILE A 68 17.09 19.55 7.66
N ASN A 69 16.10 20.39 7.98
CA ASN A 69 15.49 21.28 6.99
C ASN A 69 16.38 22.51 6.70
N SER A 70 15.95 23.36 5.77
CA SER A 70 16.68 24.58 5.37
C SER A 70 16.88 25.61 6.49
N LYS A 71 16.16 25.48 7.62
CA LYS A 71 16.29 26.31 8.81
C LYS A 71 17.22 25.70 9.87
N GLY A 72 17.82 24.53 9.60
CA GLY A 72 18.65 23.82 10.57
C GLY A 72 17.86 23.03 11.61
N GLU A 73 16.56 22.82 11.42
CA GLU A 73 15.69 22.14 12.38
C GLU A 73 15.59 20.63 12.05
N PRO A 74 15.62 19.74 13.07
CA PRO A 74 15.36 18.33 12.86
C PRO A 74 13.89 18.11 12.47
N LYS A 75 13.68 17.34 11.41
CA LYS A 75 12.38 16.99 10.85
C LYS A 75 12.39 15.54 10.35
N THR A 76 11.23 15.03 9.99
CA THR A 76 11.09 13.70 9.40
C THR A 76 10.19 13.74 8.17
N HIS A 77 10.53 12.96 7.14
CA HIS A 77 9.60 12.59 6.09
C HIS A 77 8.79 11.37 6.54
N ALA A 78 7.53 11.30 6.08
CA ALA A 78 6.64 10.17 6.32
C ALA A 78 6.33 9.46 5.02
N TRP A 79 6.34 8.13 5.01
CA TRP A 79 5.73 7.38 3.93
C TRP A 79 5.06 6.09 4.37
N PHE A 80 4.11 5.67 3.56
CA PHE A 80 3.47 4.38 3.69
C PHE A 80 3.20 3.80 2.30
N THR A 81 3.76 2.62 2.04
CA THR A 81 3.50 1.84 0.83
C THR A 81 2.63 0.65 1.20
N VAL A 82 1.55 0.45 0.47
CA VAL A 82 0.56 -0.60 0.71
C VAL A 82 0.05 -1.15 -0.61
N PHE A 83 -0.24 -2.44 -0.64
CA PHE A 83 -0.86 -3.08 -1.79
C PHE A 83 -1.99 -4.01 -1.34
N GLY A 84 -2.95 -4.20 -2.24
CA GLY A 84 -3.99 -5.20 -2.05
C GLY A 84 -4.94 -5.32 -3.24
N PRO A 85 -5.82 -6.33 -3.26
CA PRO A 85 -5.92 -7.39 -2.25
C PRO A 85 -4.64 -8.24 -2.13
N PHE A 86 -4.27 -8.66 -0.92
CA PHE A 86 -3.03 -9.41 -0.66
C PHE A 86 -3.00 -10.70 -1.47
N ASN A 87 -4.11 -11.43 -1.51
CA ASN A 87 -4.30 -12.61 -2.35
C ASN A 87 -5.21 -12.26 -3.52
N ILE A 88 -4.69 -12.40 -4.74
CA ILE A 88 -5.46 -12.21 -5.97
C ILE A 88 -5.87 -13.58 -6.49
N ASN A 89 -7.14 -13.94 -6.31
CA ASN A 89 -7.72 -15.12 -6.94
C ASN A 89 -8.46 -14.67 -8.21
N ASN A 90 -7.98 -15.10 -9.37
CA ASN A 90 -8.56 -14.76 -10.68
C ASN A 90 -9.93 -15.43 -10.96
N ASN A 91 -10.41 -16.27 -10.04
CA ASN A 91 -11.68 -16.99 -10.16
C ASN A 91 -12.84 -16.32 -9.40
N ASP A 92 -12.64 -15.14 -8.84
CA ASP A 92 -13.68 -14.47 -8.05
C ASP A 92 -14.36 -13.38 -8.88
N GLU A 93 -15.64 -13.63 -9.17
CA GLU A 93 -16.48 -12.89 -10.12
C GLU A 93 -16.85 -11.48 -9.59
N ASN A 94 -16.52 -11.19 -8.33
CA ASN A 94 -16.72 -9.89 -7.71
C ASN A 94 -15.66 -8.88 -8.19
N LYS A 95 -16.10 -7.88 -8.96
CA LYS A 95 -15.30 -6.73 -9.46
C LYS A 95 -14.53 -5.92 -8.38
N GLN A 96 -14.75 -6.18 -7.09
CA GLN A 96 -14.10 -5.54 -5.94
C GLN A 96 -12.61 -5.92 -5.73
N LYS A 97 -11.99 -6.61 -6.69
CA LYS A 97 -10.62 -7.13 -6.55
C LYS A 97 -9.57 -6.46 -7.40
N THR A 98 -9.88 -5.34 -8.05
CA THR A 98 -8.89 -4.63 -8.86
C THR A 98 -7.67 -4.32 -7.99
N PRO A 99 -6.50 -4.92 -8.26
CA PRO A 99 -5.34 -4.74 -7.41
C PRO A 99 -4.84 -3.31 -7.49
N ILE A 100 -4.38 -2.78 -6.37
CA ILE A 100 -3.75 -1.48 -6.25
C ILE A 100 -2.44 -1.62 -5.46
N SER A 101 -1.42 -0.88 -5.89
CA SER A 101 -0.27 -0.54 -5.06
C SER A 101 -0.26 0.97 -4.92
N LEU A 102 -0.29 1.45 -3.67
CA LEU A 102 -0.38 2.85 -3.30
C LEU A 102 0.83 3.20 -2.43
N THR A 103 1.45 4.34 -2.73
CA THR A 103 2.44 4.97 -1.85
C THR A 103 2.00 6.39 -1.54
N VAL A 104 1.87 6.71 -0.26
CA VAL A 104 1.72 8.08 0.24
C VAL A 104 3.07 8.53 0.78
N PHE A 105 3.57 9.67 0.31
CA PHE A 105 4.80 10.29 0.78
C PHE A 105 4.51 11.75 1.17
N LEU A 106 4.94 12.14 2.36
CA LEU A 106 4.79 13.48 2.89
C LEU A 106 6.17 14.07 3.21
N GLU A 107 6.57 15.10 2.47
CA GLU A 107 7.81 15.80 2.72
C GLU A 107 7.74 16.60 4.03
N GLY A 108 8.65 16.36 4.98
CA GLY A 108 8.56 16.99 6.30
C GLY A 108 7.29 16.64 7.08
N GLY A 109 6.59 15.58 6.66
CA GLY A 109 5.24 15.26 7.11
C GLY A 109 5.14 14.36 8.33
N GLY A 110 6.24 14.12 9.05
CA GLY A 110 6.17 13.41 10.34
C GLY A 110 6.46 11.91 10.23
N SER A 111 5.56 11.08 10.75
CA SER A 111 5.66 9.63 10.96
C SER A 111 4.88 8.86 9.89
N GLY A 112 5.48 7.80 9.34
CA GLY A 112 4.79 6.94 8.38
C GLY A 112 3.51 6.30 8.91
N SER A 113 3.45 6.03 10.23
CA SER A 113 2.30 5.38 10.86
C SER A 113 1.18 6.37 11.22
N ASP A 114 1.54 7.57 11.65
CA ASP A 114 0.59 8.55 12.22
C ASP A 114 0.11 9.57 11.18
N ASP A 115 0.91 9.82 10.14
CA ASP A 115 0.62 10.85 9.14
C ASP A 115 0.34 10.25 7.75
N ALA A 116 1.22 9.38 7.24
CA ALA A 116 1.07 8.82 5.89
C ALA A 116 0.03 7.69 5.82
N ALA A 117 0.01 6.79 6.80
CA ALA A 117 -0.89 5.63 6.79
C ALA A 117 -2.39 5.97 6.92
N PRO A 118 -2.84 6.97 7.70
CA PRO A 118 -4.24 7.40 7.70
C PRO A 118 -4.71 7.94 6.35
N ILE A 119 -3.88 8.71 5.65
CA ILE A 119 -4.17 9.20 4.30
C ILE A 119 -4.31 8.02 3.34
N ALA A 120 -3.38 7.05 3.41
CA ALA A 120 -3.48 5.85 2.59
C ALA A 120 -4.75 5.05 2.88
N LYS A 121 -5.17 4.95 4.15
CA LYS A 121 -6.43 4.32 4.53
C LYS A 121 -7.63 5.01 3.89
N GLU A 122 -7.71 6.33 3.91
CA GLU A 122 -8.81 7.07 3.27
C GLU A 122 -8.86 6.82 1.75
N LEU A 123 -7.72 6.84 1.08
CA LEU A 123 -7.64 6.56 -0.36
C LEU A 123 -8.01 5.11 -0.70
N LEU A 124 -7.59 4.15 0.13
CA LEU A 124 -7.97 2.74 -0.01
C LEU A 124 -9.45 2.53 0.31
N ASP A 125 -9.97 3.20 1.34
CA ASP A 125 -11.40 3.22 1.64
C ASP A 125 -12.12 3.69 0.37
N MET A 126 -11.77 4.83 -0.22
CA MET A 126 -12.38 5.30 -1.48
C MET A 126 -12.24 4.31 -2.64
N TRP A 127 -11.08 3.65 -2.79
CA TRP A 127 -10.83 2.68 -3.85
C TRP A 127 -11.74 1.46 -3.75
N PHE A 128 -11.95 0.96 -2.54
CA PHE A 128 -12.74 -0.24 -2.25
C PHE A 128 -14.19 0.06 -1.84
N SER A 129 -14.55 1.33 -1.64
CA SER A 129 -15.92 1.79 -1.30
C SER A 129 -16.91 1.68 -2.44
N GLY A 130 -16.46 1.37 -3.66
CA GLY A 130 -17.28 1.32 -4.87
C GLY A 130 -18.46 0.36 -4.79
N ASN A 131 -19.54 0.86 -4.19
CA ASN A 131 -20.85 1.05 -4.80
C ASN A 131 -21.00 2.52 -5.19
#